data_AF-A0A1S8XWX3-F1
#
_entry.id   AF-A0A1S8XWX3-F1
#
_cell.length_a   1.000
_cell.length_b   1.000
_cell.length_c   1.000
_cell.angle_alpha   90.00
_cell.angle_beta   90.00
_cell.angle_gamma   90.00
#
_symmetry.space_group_name_H-M   'P 1'
#
loop_
_entity.id
_entity.type
_entity.pdbx_description
1 polymer ?
#
loop_
_entity_poly.entity_id
_entity_poly.type
_entity_poly.pdbx_seq_one_letter_code
_entity_poly.pdbx_strand_id
1 'polypeptide(L)'
;MLLMKGCFGGSERCVVVAGREVDEEHILCELQGVLTDLLEQFLPMASWQRIELLVIAADRALSCGDLIELARQSALIEASFAVRATPLGTQPSQPAPYQLRERVAILIHRADQWRGRGNDDGGRVDARRTAD
;
A
#
# COMPACT_ATOMS: atom_id res chain seq x y z
N MET A 1 -4.72 -21.08 10.84
CA MET A 1 -5.57 -20.79 12.01
C MET A 1 -5.57 -19.29 12.19
N LEU A 2 -6.58 -18.59 11.64
CA LEU A 2 -6.71 -17.14 11.78
C LEU A 2 -7.29 -16.84 13.17
N LEU A 3 -6.57 -16.08 13.98
CA LEU A 3 -7.10 -15.44 15.19
C LEU A 3 -7.37 -13.98 14.84
N MET A 4 -8.58 -13.69 14.38
CA MET A 4 -9.11 -12.32 14.47
C MET A 4 -9.38 -12.04 15.94
N LYS A 5 -8.41 -11.44 16.61
CA LYS A 5 -8.61 -10.91 17.95
C LYS A 5 -9.32 -9.56 17.77
N GLY A 6 -10.61 -9.52 18.06
CA GLY A 6 -11.37 -8.28 18.10
C GLY A 6 -10.75 -7.36 19.16
N CYS A 7 -10.04 -6.33 18.71
CA CYS A 7 -9.59 -5.25 19.57
C CYS A 7 -10.78 -4.35 19.89
N PHE A 8 -11.27 -4.45 21.12
CA PHE A 8 -12.25 -3.56 21.71
C PHE A 8 -11.55 -2.25 22.13
N GLY A 9 -12.00 -1.12 21.57
CA GLY A 9 -11.77 0.23 22.12
C GLY A 9 -10.61 1.01 21.50
N GLY A 10 -10.92 1.81 20.49
CA GLY A 10 -10.00 2.74 19.79
C GLY A 10 -9.96 2.43 18.30
N SER A 11 -10.36 3.39 17.45
CA SER A 11 -10.57 3.24 16.01
C SER A 11 -9.29 3.05 15.19
N GLU A 12 -8.53 1.99 15.43
CA GLU A 12 -7.32 1.67 14.66
C GLU A 12 -7.43 0.25 14.13
N ARG A 13 -7.58 0.10 12.81
CA ARG A 13 -7.61 -1.20 12.14
C ARG A 13 -6.19 -1.76 12.10
N CYS A 14 -5.83 -2.51 13.13
CA CYS A 14 -4.53 -3.19 13.19
C CYS A 14 -4.60 -4.58 12.58
N VAL A 15 -3.53 -4.99 11.90
CA VAL A 15 -3.34 -6.36 11.40
C VAL A 15 -1.99 -6.90 11.86
N VAL A 16 -1.89 -8.22 12.04
CA VAL A 16 -0.64 -8.87 12.41
C VAL A 16 0.09 -9.31 11.15
N VAL A 17 1.20 -8.65 10.82
CA VAL A 17 2.08 -8.99 9.69
C VAL A 17 3.40 -9.50 10.26
N ALA A 18 3.81 -10.71 9.86
CA ALA A 18 5.05 -11.34 10.33
C ALA A 18 5.23 -11.37 11.86
N GLY A 19 4.13 -11.47 12.61
CA GLY A 19 4.14 -11.49 14.08
C GLY A 19 4.25 -10.13 14.76
N ARG A 20 4.16 -9.03 14.01
CA ARG A 20 4.08 -7.66 14.52
C ARG A 20 2.68 -7.10 14.26
N GLU A 21 2.11 -6.42 15.25
CA GLU A 21 0.91 -5.60 15.02
C GLU A 21 1.33 -4.35 14.25
N VAL A 22 0.64 -4.10 13.15
CA VAL A 22 0.85 -2.96 12.28
C VAL A 22 -0.51 -2.32 12.03
N ASP A 23 -0.61 -1.02 12.28
CA ASP A 23 -1.83 -0.27 12.01
C ASP A 23 -2.01 0.04 10.51
N GLU A 24 -3.25 0.32 10.11
CA GLU A 24 -3.62 0.68 8.74
C GLU A 24 -2.80 1.88 8.21
N GLU A 25 -2.58 2.89 9.06
CA GLU A 25 -1.88 4.11 8.66
C GLU A 25 -0.43 3.81 8.27
N HIS A 26 0.25 2.97 9.05
CA HIS A 26 1.60 2.52 8.77
C HIS A 26 1.68 1.78 7.44
N ILE A 27 0.76 0.86 7.16
CA ILE A 27 0.71 0.10 5.89
C ILE A 27 0.55 1.05 4.70
N LEU A 28 -0.32 2.06 4.82
CA LEU A 28 -0.56 3.03 3.76
C LEU A 28 0.63 3.97 3.56
N CYS A 29 1.30 4.39 4.64
CA CYS A 29 2.54 5.16 4.57
C CYS A 29 3.67 4.37 3.92
N GLU A 30 3.87 3.10 4.31
CA GLU A 30 4.88 2.23 3.69
C GLU A 30 4.60 2.02 2.20
N LEU A 31 3.35 1.74 1.82
CA LEU A 31 2.95 1.61 0.42
C LEU A 31 3.28 2.88 -0.38
N GLN A 32 2.95 4.06 0.15
CA GLN A 32 3.27 5.33 -0.51
C GLN A 32 4.77 5.53 -0.70
N GLY A 33 5.58 5.22 0.31
CA GLY A 33 7.04 5.27 0.23
C GLY A 33 7.57 4.36 -0.87
N VAL A 34 7.18 3.08 -0.84
CA VAL A 34 7.60 2.07 -1.85
C VAL A 34 7.20 2.49 -3.27
N LEU A 35 5.97 2.99 -3.45
CA LEU A 35 5.48 3.43 -4.76
C LEU A 35 6.18 4.71 -5.26
N THR A 36 6.57 5.61 -4.37
CA THR A 36 7.32 6.82 -4.72
C THR A 36 8.74 6.45 -5.15
N ASP A 37 9.43 5.62 -4.36
CA ASP A 37 10.78 5.14 -4.67
C ASP A 37 10.82 4.35 -5.98
N LEU A 38 9.75 3.59 -6.27
CA LEU A 38 9.59 2.83 -7.51
C LEU A 38 9.66 3.73 -8.76
N LEU A 39 9.10 4.93 -8.71
CA LEU A 39 9.06 5.86 -9.85
C LEU A 39 10.45 6.42 -10.19
N GLU A 40 11.39 6.38 -9.26
CA GLU A 40 12.77 6.84 -9.45
C GLU A 40 13.69 5.74 -10.02
N GLN A 41 13.20 4.50 -10.11
CA GLN A 41 14.02 3.37 -10.55
C GLN A 41 14.18 3.29 -12.08
N PHE A 42 15.30 2.69 -12.48
CA PHE A 42 15.56 2.27 -13.85
C PHE A 42 15.74 0.75 -13.87
N LEU A 43 14.77 0.04 -14.44
CA LEU A 43 14.73 -1.42 -14.43
C LEU A 43 14.61 -2.00 -15.84
N PRO A 44 15.01 -3.27 -16.05
CA PRO A 44 14.70 -4.01 -17.27
C PRO A 44 13.19 -4.14 -17.49
N MET A 45 12.75 -4.29 -18.76
CA MET A 45 11.31 -4.39 -19.08
C MET A 45 10.61 -5.54 -18.36
N ALA A 46 11.28 -6.69 -18.23
CA ALA A 46 10.73 -7.85 -17.53
C ALA A 46 10.41 -7.56 -16.05
N SER A 47 11.23 -6.73 -15.38
CA SER A 47 10.95 -6.29 -14.02
C SER A 47 9.73 -5.37 -13.97
N TRP A 48 9.60 -4.43 -14.91
CA TRP A 48 8.43 -3.56 -15.00
C TRP A 48 7.13 -4.33 -15.21
N GLN A 49 7.12 -5.36 -16.06
CA GLN A 49 5.96 -6.22 -16.27
C GLN A 49 5.55 -6.96 -15.00
N ARG A 50 6.52 -7.45 -14.22
CA ARG A 50 6.23 -8.10 -12.93
C ARG A 50 5.65 -7.09 -11.93
N ILE A 51 6.25 -5.92 -11.84
CA ILE A 51 5.82 -4.85 -10.92
C ILE A 51 4.41 -4.38 -11.28
N GLU A 52 4.07 -4.29 -12.56
CA GLU A 52 2.71 -3.92 -12.99
C GLU A 52 1.65 -4.89 -12.43
N LEU A 53 1.92 -6.19 -12.41
CA LEU A 53 1.02 -7.17 -11.81
C LEU A 53 0.87 -6.98 -10.30
N LEU A 54 1.96 -6.67 -9.60
CA LEU A 54 1.94 -6.40 -8.16
C LEU A 54 1.18 -5.11 -7.83
N VAL A 55 1.35 -4.05 -8.63
CA VAL A 55 0.61 -2.79 -8.49
C VAL A 55 -0.89 -3.01 -8.72
N ILE A 56 -1.28 -3.84 -9.69
CA ILE A 56 -2.69 -4.23 -9.90
C ILE A 56 -3.23 -5.00 -8.70
N ALA A 57 -2.44 -5.90 -8.11
CA ALA A 57 -2.85 -6.65 -6.92
C ALA A 57 -3.00 -5.73 -5.70
N ALA A 58 -2.07 -4.78 -5.51
CA ALA A 58 -2.15 -3.77 -4.45
C ALA A 58 -3.41 -2.89 -4.60
N ASP A 59 -3.71 -2.43 -5.81
CA ASP A 59 -4.93 -1.63 -6.08
C ASP A 59 -6.22 -2.40 -5.77
N ARG A 60 -6.25 -3.72 -6.06
CA ARG A 60 -7.37 -4.59 -5.68
C ARG A 60 -7.47 -4.77 -4.17
N ALA A 61 -6.36 -5.04 -3.49
CA ALA A 61 -6.32 -5.18 -2.03
C ALA A 61 -6.82 -3.89 -1.35
N LEU A 62 -6.36 -2.74 -1.82
CA LEU A 62 -6.83 -1.41 -1.39
C LEU A 62 -8.34 -1.24 -1.64
N SER A 63 -8.83 -1.65 -2.81
CA SER A 63 -10.26 -1.54 -3.13
C SER A 63 -11.14 -2.44 -2.27
N CYS A 64 -10.61 -3.57 -1.79
CA CYS A 64 -11.33 -4.56 -0.99
C CYS A 64 -11.19 -4.37 0.53
N GLY A 65 -10.37 -3.43 1.02
CA GLY A 65 -10.11 -3.35 2.47
C GLY A 65 -9.14 -4.41 3.00
N ASP A 66 -8.43 -5.14 2.14
CA ASP A 66 -7.56 -6.23 2.54
C ASP A 66 -6.15 -5.72 2.87
N LEU A 67 -5.98 -5.25 4.11
CA LEU A 67 -4.72 -4.68 4.58
C LEU A 67 -3.57 -5.69 4.64
N ILE A 68 -3.87 -6.98 4.86
CA ILE A 68 -2.84 -8.04 4.89
C ILE A 68 -2.30 -8.24 3.48
N GLU A 69 -3.19 -8.37 2.50
CA GLU A 69 -2.77 -8.50 1.10
C GLU A 69 -2.08 -7.23 0.61
N LEU A 70 -2.53 -6.05 1.04
CA LEU A 70 -1.91 -4.79 0.69
C LEU A 70 -0.46 -4.71 1.20
N ALA A 71 -0.23 -5.03 2.48
CA ALA A 71 1.11 -5.08 3.06
C ALA A 71 2.00 -6.11 2.33
N ARG A 72 1.45 -7.28 1.99
CA ARG A 72 2.17 -8.31 1.23
C ARG A 72 2.60 -7.80 -0.15
N GLN A 73 1.71 -7.13 -0.88
CA GLN A 73 2.03 -6.61 -2.21
C GLN A 73 3.04 -5.46 -2.15
N SER A 74 2.94 -4.58 -1.15
CA SER A 74 3.93 -3.53 -0.92
C SER A 74 5.34 -4.10 -0.74
N ALA A 75 5.51 -5.10 0.14
CA ALA A 75 6.79 -5.77 0.35
C ALA A 75 7.33 -6.48 -0.91
N LEU A 76 6.46 -7.08 -1.73
CA LEU A 76 6.87 -7.71 -2.99
C LEU A 76 7.32 -6.68 -4.04
N ILE A 77 6.67 -5.51 -4.07
CA ILE A 77 7.06 -4.40 -4.96
C ILE A 77 8.45 -3.91 -4.55
N GLU A 78 8.67 -3.63 -3.26
CA GLU A 78 9.96 -3.22 -2.72
C GLU A 78 11.07 -4.22 -3.07
N ALA A 79 10.84 -5.50 -2.78
CA ALA A 79 11.79 -6.57 -3.08
C ALA A 79 12.13 -6.69 -4.58
N SER A 80 11.21 -6.28 -5.46
CA SER A 80 11.41 -6.33 -6.92
C SER A 80 12.42 -5.32 -7.44
N PHE A 81 12.70 -4.24 -6.70
CA PHE A 81 13.70 -3.23 -7.05
C PHE A 81 14.83 -3.08 -6.04
N ALA A 82 14.82 -3.83 -4.93
CA ALA A 82 15.89 -3.83 -3.94
C ALA A 82 17.25 -4.39 -4.45
N VAL A 83 17.26 -5.16 -5.55
CA VAL A 83 18.49 -5.78 -6.08
C VAL A 83 19.22 -4.81 -7.02
N ARG A 84 20.34 -4.23 -6.53
CA ARG A 84 21.11 -3.17 -7.21
C ARG A 84 22.30 -3.63 -8.07
N ALA A 85 22.43 -4.92 -8.37
CA ALA A 85 23.51 -5.42 -9.24
C ALA A 85 22.92 -5.84 -10.58
N THR A 86 23.02 -4.98 -11.60
CA THR A 86 22.72 -5.38 -12.98
C THR A 86 23.89 -6.24 -13.48
N PRO A 87 23.70 -7.54 -13.74
CA PRO A 87 24.76 -8.35 -14.33
C PRO A 87 25.17 -7.79 -15.69
N LEU A 88 26.46 -7.82 -16.00
CA LEU A 88 26.97 -7.45 -17.32
C LEU A 88 26.27 -8.31 -18.40
N GLY A 89 25.64 -7.66 -19.38
CA GLY A 89 24.88 -8.32 -20.47
C GLY A 89 23.35 -8.35 -20.31
N THR A 90 22.81 -7.72 -19.25
CA THR A 90 21.34 -7.65 -19.05
C THR A 90 20.71 -6.54 -19.91
N GLN A 91 19.42 -6.69 -20.26
CA GLN A 91 18.64 -5.69 -21.02
C GLN A 91 18.82 -4.27 -20.47
N PRO A 92 18.76 -3.24 -21.34
CA PRO A 92 18.93 -1.86 -20.91
C PRO A 92 17.88 -1.50 -19.85
N SER A 93 18.36 -0.90 -18.77
CA SER A 93 17.50 -0.31 -17.75
C SER A 93 16.82 0.93 -18.32
N GLN A 94 15.50 1.01 -18.14
CA GLN A 94 14.67 2.10 -18.64
C GLN A 94 13.74 2.59 -17.52
N PRO A 95 13.28 3.84 -17.59
CA PRO A 95 12.30 4.33 -16.61
C PRO A 95 11.00 3.54 -16.70
N ALA A 96 10.18 3.62 -15.66
CA ALA A 96 8.86 2.99 -15.62
C ALA A 96 8.02 3.35 -16.86
N PRO A 97 7.33 2.39 -17.51
CA PRO A 97 6.41 2.66 -18.62
C PRO A 97 5.33 3.67 -18.24
N TYR A 98 4.86 4.48 -19.19
CA TYR A 98 3.88 5.56 -18.94
C TYR A 98 2.62 5.06 -18.22
N GLN A 99 2.06 3.95 -18.69
CA GLN A 99 0.84 3.36 -18.13
C GLN A 99 1.03 2.91 -16.68
N LEU A 100 2.23 2.40 -16.35
CA LEU A 100 2.56 2.02 -14.98
C LEU A 100 2.69 3.25 -14.09
N ARG A 101 3.35 4.33 -14.56
CA ARG A 101 3.47 5.58 -13.80
C ARG A 101 2.11 6.18 -13.47
N GLU A 102 1.20 6.21 -14.43
CA GLU A 102 -0.17 6.70 -14.23
C GLU A 102 -0.92 5.86 -13.18
N ARG A 103 -0.84 4.52 -13.27
CA ARG A 103 -1.44 3.62 -12.28
C ARG A 103 -0.87 3.85 -10.88
N VAL A 104 0.45 3.98 -10.76
CA VAL A 104 1.12 4.23 -9.48
C VAL A 104 0.68 5.57 -8.90
N ALA A 105 0.62 6.64 -9.71
CA ALA A 105 0.14 7.95 -9.25
C ALA A 105 -1.31 7.90 -8.74
N ILE A 106 -2.19 7.19 -9.44
CA ILE A 106 -3.57 6.96 -9.00
C ILE A 106 -3.60 6.20 -7.68
N LEU A 107 -2.79 5.15 -7.54
CA LEU A 107 -2.76 4.33 -6.33
C LEU A 107 -2.25 5.12 -5.11
N ILE A 108 -1.19 5.94 -5.27
CA ILE A 108 -0.69 6.85 -4.23
C ILE A 108 -1.81 7.79 -3.78
N HIS A 109 -2.51 8.41 -4.73
CA HIS A 109 -3.59 9.33 -4.43
C HIS A 109 -4.77 8.64 -3.73
N ARG A 110 -5.13 7.42 -4.14
CA ARG A 110 -6.19 6.63 -3.50
C ARG A 110 -5.81 6.21 -2.08
N ALA A 111 -4.56 5.83 -1.84
CA ALA A 111 -4.06 5.49 -0.50
C ALA A 111 -4.14 6.71 0.43
N ASP A 112 -3.82 7.90 -0.08
CA ASP A 112 -3.92 9.16 0.68
C ASP A 112 -5.38 9.49 1.07
N GLN A 113 -6.30 9.38 0.11
CA GLN A 113 -7.74 9.54 0.39
C GLN A 113 -8.28 8.50 1.39
N TRP A 114 -7.68 7.32 1.44
CA TRP A 114 -8.10 6.27 2.36
C TRP A 114 -7.68 6.57 3.79
N ARG A 115 -6.45 7.06 3.98
CA ARG A 115 -5.98 7.60 5.28
C ARG A 115 -6.89 8.71 5.79
N GLY A 116 -7.34 9.61 4.91
CA GLY A 116 -8.27 10.69 5.28
C GLY A 116 -9.62 10.19 5.79
N ARG A 117 -10.15 9.09 5.22
CA ARG A 117 -11.47 8.55 5.61
C ARG A 117 -11.50 7.89 6.98
N GLY A 118 -10.42 7.22 7.40
CA GLY A 118 -10.33 6.62 8.73
C GLY A 118 -10.38 7.65 9.87
N ASN A 119 -10.02 8.91 9.57
CA ASN A 119 -9.93 9.99 10.55
C ASN A 119 -11.29 10.70 10.81
N ASP A 120 -12.25 10.59 9.88
CA ASP A 120 -13.55 11.27 9.98
C ASP A 120 -14.58 10.52 10.86
N ASP A 121 -14.36 9.23 11.13
CA ASP A 121 -15.28 8.41 11.96
C ASP A 121 -15.19 8.71 13.47
N GLY A 122 -14.23 9.54 13.91
CA GLY A 122 -14.07 9.97 15.32
C GLY A 122 -14.85 11.22 15.72
N GLY A 123 -15.58 11.85 14.78
CA GLY A 123 -16.02 13.25 14.91
C GLY A 123 -17.51 13.51 14.73
N ARG A 124 -18.42 12.66 15.21
CA ARG A 124 -19.84 13.04 15.30
C ARG A 124 -20.60 12.35 16.43
N VAL A 125 -20.23 12.71 17.67
CA VAL A 125 -21.19 12.59 18.78
C VAL A 125 -22.18 13.75 18.63
N ASP A 126 -23.37 13.45 18.12
CA ASP A 126 -24.48 14.39 18.10
C ASP A 126 -24.84 14.81 19.53
N ALA A 127 -24.28 15.93 19.99
CA ALA A 127 -24.63 16.60 21.24
C ALA A 127 -26.00 17.31 21.17
N ARG A 128 -27.03 16.61 20.65
CA ARG A 128 -28.42 17.09 20.64
C ARG A 128 -29.38 16.01 21.14
N ARG A 129 -29.18 15.55 22.36
CA ARG A 129 -30.23 14.83 23.09
C ARG A 129 -30.08 14.90 24.61
N THR A 130 -30.03 16.11 25.16
CA THR A 130 -30.38 16.38 26.56
C THR A 130 -30.65 17.87 26.72
N ALA A 131 -31.89 18.27 26.46
CA ALA A 131 -32.49 19.40 27.14
C ALA A 131 -33.99 19.09 27.19
N ASP A 132 -34.42 18.92 28.43
CA ASP A 132 -35.78 18.80 28.95
C ASP A 132 -36.77 19.78 28.30
#